data_AF-A0A6V7HMD8-F1
#
_entry.id   AF-A0A6V7HMD8-F1
#
_cell.length_a   1.000
_cell.length_b   1.000
_cell.length_c   1.000
_cell.angle_alpha   90.00
_cell.angle_beta   90.00
_cell.angle_gamma   90.00
#
_symmetry.space_group_name_H-M   'P 1'
#
loop_
_entity.id
_entity.type
_entity.pdbx_description
1 polymer ?
#
loop_
_entity_poly.entity_id
_entity_poly.type
_entity_poly.pdbx_seq_one_letter_code
_entity_poly.pdbx_strand_id
1 'polypeptide(L)'
;LAVVLGSFYQDEISLEPKDVISILATSTMFQLQGLIDQCSEIMIETTNIKTVVPYYNAAVSYGVPTAAKAAKRWLEVNLLAYAWKYESFLKELTPQIMTELIESPDLVAWQTEFCIYMMLRE
;
A
#
# COMPACT_ATOMS: atom_id res chain seq x y z
N LEU A 1 8.54 2.08 17.93
CA LEU A 1 8.63 3.03 19.07
C LEU A 1 10.04 3.58 19.30
N ALA A 2 11.06 2.74 19.55
CA ALA A 2 12.42 3.21 19.83
C ALA A 2 13.01 4.09 18.72
N VAL A 3 12.76 3.75 17.46
CA VAL A 3 13.14 4.53 16.26
C VAL A 3 12.54 5.94 16.31
N VAL A 4 11.23 6.04 16.56
CA VAL A 4 10.53 7.34 16.63
C VAL A 4 10.98 8.16 17.83
N LEU A 5 11.25 7.52 18.97
CA LEU A 5 11.82 8.24 20.11
C LEU A 5 13.27 8.68 19.83
N GLY A 6 14.03 7.89 19.08
CA GLY A 6 15.36 8.22 18.58
C GLY A 6 15.35 9.45 17.67
N SER A 7 14.28 9.69 16.90
CA SER A 7 14.14 10.84 16.01
C SER A 7 14.17 12.19 16.72
N PHE A 8 13.86 12.22 18.01
CA PHE A 8 13.95 13.45 18.80
C PHE A 8 15.38 13.81 19.19
N TYR A 9 16.30 12.86 19.11
CA TYR A 9 17.69 13.01 19.58
C TYR A 9 18.73 12.88 18.46
N GLN A 10 18.38 12.23 17.35
CA GLN A 10 19.24 12.02 16.18
C GLN A 10 18.50 12.47 14.92
N ASP A 11 19.18 13.27 14.09
CA ASP A 11 18.63 13.80 12.83
C ASP A 11 18.50 12.73 11.73
N GLU A 12 19.35 11.70 11.76
CA GLU A 12 19.30 10.58 10.81
C GLU A 12 18.98 9.27 11.51
N ILE A 13 17.94 8.59 11.01
CA ILE A 13 17.51 7.30 11.53
C ILE A 13 17.33 6.36 10.34
N SER A 14 17.95 5.19 10.41
CA SER A 14 17.77 4.17 9.39
C SER A 14 16.42 3.47 9.59
N LEU A 15 15.57 3.53 8.56
CA LEU A 15 14.24 2.93 8.55
C LEU A 15 14.29 1.62 7.76
N GLU A 16 14.00 0.50 8.42
CA GLU A 16 13.87 -0.78 7.74
C GLU A 16 12.45 -0.94 7.16
N PRO A 17 12.28 -1.37 5.89
CA PRO A 17 10.96 -1.52 5.27
C PRO A 17 10.01 -2.45 6.04
N LYS A 18 10.56 -3.46 6.74
CA LYS A 18 9.78 -4.41 7.54
C LYS A 18 9.02 -3.74 8.69
N ASP A 19 9.56 -2.65 9.23
CA ASP A 19 9.03 -1.94 10.40
C ASP A 19 8.25 -0.67 10.01
N VAL A 20 8.19 -0.35 8.71
CA VAL A 20 7.66 0.93 8.20
C VAL A 20 6.21 1.19 8.64
N ILE A 21 5.37 0.16 8.69
CA ILE A 21 3.96 0.30 9.12
C ILE A 21 3.87 0.68 10.60
N SER A 22 4.70 0.04 11.45
CA SER A 22 4.74 0.31 12.89
C SER A 22 5.30 1.70 13.18
N ILE A 23 6.32 2.09 12.42
CA ILE A 23 6.93 3.42 12.51
C ILE A 23 5.96 4.47 12.02
N LEU A 24 5.25 4.25 10.91
CA LEU A 24 4.22 5.16 10.41
C LEU A 24 3.11 5.37 11.44
N ALA A 25 2.60 4.29 12.03
CA ALA A 25 1.57 4.36 13.07
C ALA A 25 2.00 5.25 14.25
N THR A 26 3.22 5.01 14.73
CA THR A 26 3.80 5.75 15.86
C THR A 26 4.08 7.21 15.48
N SER A 27 4.60 7.46 14.27
CA SER A 27 4.90 8.80 13.76
C SER A 27 3.65 9.63 13.59
N THR A 28 2.55 9.01 13.14
CA THR A 28 1.23 9.63 13.02
C THR A 28 0.67 9.98 14.40
N MET A 29 0.83 9.10 15.39
CA MET A 29 0.42 9.35 16.78
C MET A 29 1.18 10.55 17.39
N PHE A 30 2.47 10.70 17.12
CA PHE A 30 3.29 11.83 17.59
C PHE A 30 3.30 13.04 16.64
N GLN A 31 2.58 12.99 15.52
CA GLN A 31 2.50 14.04 14.50
C GLN A 31 3.86 14.49 13.94
N LEU A 32 4.77 13.54 13.73
CA LEU A 32 6.11 13.79 13.20
C LEU A 32 6.11 13.78 11.67
N GLN A 33 5.76 14.91 11.05
CA GLN A 33 5.55 14.98 9.61
C GLN A 33 6.76 14.52 8.78
N GLY A 34 7.99 14.93 9.15
CA GLY A 34 9.19 14.51 8.41
C GLY A 34 9.38 12.99 8.38
N LEU A 35 9.02 12.29 9.46
CA LEU A 35 9.13 10.83 9.54
C LEU A 35 7.96 10.14 8.81
N ILE A 36 6.78 10.76 8.79
CA ILE A 36 5.64 10.31 7.98
C ILE A 36 5.98 10.39 6.49
N ASP A 37 6.60 11.49 6.05
CA ASP A 37 7.00 11.69 4.65
C ASP A 37 8.06 10.65 4.22
N GLN A 38 9.07 10.41 5.06
CA GLN A 38 10.06 9.34 4.83
C GLN A 38 9.43 7.95 4.79
N CYS A 39 8.50 7.64 5.71
CA CYS A 39 7.77 6.37 5.68
C CYS A 39 6.96 6.24 4.38
N SER A 40 6.34 7.33 3.92
CA SER A 40 5.62 7.34 2.65
C SER A 40 6.54 7.03 1.47
N GLU A 41 7.74 7.62 1.41
CA GLU A 41 8.70 7.38 0.33
C GLU A 41 9.16 5.92 0.31
N ILE A 42 9.55 5.37 1.47
CA ILE A 42 9.95 3.96 1.60
C ILE A 42 8.81 3.02 1.21
N MET A 43 7.58 3.32 1.60
CA MET A 43 6.42 2.52 1.21
C MET A 43 6.25 2.51 -0.31
N ILE A 44 6.40 3.65 -0.98
CA ILE A 44 6.31 3.77 -2.44
C ILE A 44 7.42 2.95 -3.12
N GLU A 45 8.67 3.09 -2.68
CA GLU A 45 9.83 2.42 -3.28
C GLU A 45 9.82 0.90 -3.07
N THR A 46 9.31 0.44 -1.92
CA THR A 46 9.35 -0.99 -1.54
C THR A 46 8.02 -1.71 -1.78
N THR A 47 7.09 -1.09 -2.49
CA THR A 47 5.79 -1.69 -2.86
C THR A 47 6.00 -2.91 -3.77
N ASN A 48 5.49 -4.05 -3.32
CA ASN A 48 5.47 -5.31 -4.07
C ASN A 48 4.18 -6.08 -3.77
N ILE A 49 3.98 -7.23 -4.41
CA ILE A 49 2.75 -8.03 -4.27
C ILE A 49 2.39 -8.37 -2.82
N LYS A 50 3.38 -8.58 -1.93
CA LYS A 50 3.14 -8.95 -0.52
C LYS A 50 2.93 -7.73 0.37
N THR A 51 3.45 -6.57 -0.04
CA THR A 51 3.42 -5.35 0.79
C THR A 51 2.36 -4.36 0.35
N VAL A 52 1.87 -4.43 -0.89
CA VAL A 52 0.95 -3.43 -1.46
C VAL A 52 -0.37 -3.34 -0.70
N VAL A 53 -0.98 -4.48 -0.34
CA VAL A 53 -2.25 -4.51 0.41
C VAL A 53 -2.07 -3.96 1.83
N PRO A 54 -1.10 -4.44 2.65
CA PRO A 54 -0.91 -3.89 3.98
C PRO A 54 -0.45 -2.42 3.94
N TYR A 55 0.33 -2.00 2.94
CA TYR A 55 0.72 -0.59 2.77
C TYR A 55 -0.47 0.29 2.41
N TYR A 56 -1.35 -0.15 1.50
CA TYR A 56 -2.58 0.58 1.18
C TYR A 56 -3.45 0.76 2.42
N ASN A 57 -3.72 -0.32 3.16
CA ASN A 57 -4.55 -0.29 4.36
C ASN A 57 -3.96 0.62 5.44
N ALA A 58 -2.65 0.54 5.67
CA ALA A 58 -1.96 1.42 6.61
C ALA A 58 -2.04 2.89 6.16
N ALA A 59 -1.78 3.17 4.88
CA ALA A 59 -1.80 4.53 4.34
C ALA A 59 -3.20 5.16 4.42
N VAL A 60 -4.26 4.39 4.14
CA VAL A 60 -5.65 4.85 4.32
C VAL A 60 -5.97 5.08 5.80
N SER A 61 -5.58 4.15 6.68
CA SER A 61 -5.87 4.23 8.12
C SER A 61 -5.15 5.39 8.82
N TYR A 62 -3.92 5.68 8.43
CA TYR A 62 -3.09 6.72 9.02
C TYR A 62 -3.13 8.05 8.25
N GLY A 63 -3.95 8.15 7.19
CA GLY A 63 -4.15 9.39 6.46
C GLY A 63 -2.95 9.86 5.63
N VAL A 64 -2.23 8.92 4.99
CA VAL A 64 -1.09 9.20 4.11
C VAL A 64 -1.51 9.05 2.64
N PRO A 65 -2.07 10.09 2.02
CA PRO A 65 -2.70 9.98 0.69
C PRO A 65 -1.69 9.69 -0.43
N THR A 66 -0.44 10.10 -0.30
CA THR A 66 0.64 9.85 -1.28
C THR A 66 0.92 8.36 -1.43
N ALA A 67 1.19 7.68 -0.30
CA ALA A 67 1.40 6.23 -0.26
C ALA A 67 0.15 5.46 -0.70
N ALA A 68 -1.04 5.88 -0.25
CA ALA A 68 -2.30 5.22 -0.64
C ALA A 68 -2.55 5.29 -2.16
N LYS A 69 -2.35 6.47 -2.77
CA LYS A 69 -2.49 6.64 -4.23
C LYS A 69 -1.47 5.83 -5.00
N ALA A 70 -0.21 5.81 -4.55
CA ALA A 70 0.83 5.02 -5.19
C ALA A 70 0.54 3.51 -5.12
N ALA A 71 0.11 3.02 -3.95
CA ALA A 71 -0.29 1.62 -3.78
C ALA A 71 -1.53 1.29 -4.63
N LYS A 72 -2.54 2.17 -4.70
CA LYS A 72 -3.68 2.01 -5.61
C LYS A 72 -3.23 1.91 -7.07
N ARG A 73 -2.38 2.83 -7.52
CA ARG A 73 -1.85 2.83 -8.88
C ARG A 73 -1.05 1.57 -9.19
N TRP A 74 -0.28 1.07 -8.22
CA TRP A 74 0.43 -0.19 -8.35
C TRP A 74 -0.55 -1.34 -8.57
N LEU A 75 -1.64 -1.40 -7.79
CA LEU A 75 -2.67 -2.42 -7.95
C LEU A 75 -3.38 -2.29 -9.31
N GLU A 76 -3.73 -1.08 -9.75
CA GLU A 76 -4.40 -0.87 -11.05
C GLU A 76 -3.61 -1.45 -12.23
N VAL A 77 -2.28 -1.37 -12.19
CA VAL A 77 -1.42 -1.88 -13.26
C VAL A 77 -1.16 -3.38 -13.13
N ASN A 78 -1.08 -3.90 -11.90
CA ASN A 78 -0.54 -5.23 -11.62
C ASN A 78 -1.59 -6.26 -11.19
N LEU A 79 -2.83 -5.84 -10.89
CA LEU A 79 -3.88 -6.69 -10.35
C LEU A 79 -4.10 -7.94 -11.20
N LEU A 80 -4.41 -7.78 -12.49
CA LEU A 80 -4.70 -8.93 -13.36
C LEU A 80 -3.50 -9.86 -13.56
N ALA A 81 -2.28 -9.32 -13.56
CA ALA A 81 -1.07 -10.13 -13.73
C ALA A 81 -0.83 -11.07 -12.54
N TYR A 82 -1.20 -10.64 -11.34
CA TYR A 82 -0.93 -11.37 -10.11
C TYR A 82 -2.12 -12.11 -9.53
N ALA A 83 -3.34 -11.60 -9.72
CA ALA A 83 -4.56 -12.23 -9.24
C ALA A 83 -4.75 -13.64 -9.79
N TRP A 84 -4.40 -13.86 -11.07
CA TRP A 84 -4.43 -15.20 -11.69
C TRP A 84 -3.35 -16.15 -11.17
N LYS A 85 -2.26 -15.61 -10.62
CA LYS A 85 -1.10 -16.40 -10.20
C LYS A 85 -1.08 -16.70 -8.70
N TYR A 86 -1.72 -15.85 -7.90
CA TYR A 86 -1.68 -15.92 -6.44
C TYR A 86 -3.09 -15.72 -5.87
N GLU A 87 -3.80 -16.83 -5.62
CA GLU A 87 -5.14 -16.80 -5.01
C GLU A 87 -5.12 -16.15 -3.62
N SER A 88 -4.02 -16.31 -2.87
CA SER A 88 -3.84 -15.66 -1.57
C SER A 88 -3.86 -14.13 -1.65
N PHE A 89 -3.36 -13.56 -2.75
CA PHE A 89 -3.34 -12.12 -2.98
C PHE A 89 -4.76 -11.56 -3.19
N LEU A 90 -5.61 -12.28 -3.94
CA LEU A 90 -7.02 -11.93 -4.09
C LEU A 90 -7.76 -11.96 -2.75
N LYS A 91 -7.46 -12.93 -1.89
CA LYS A 91 -8.10 -13.05 -0.56
C LYS A 91 -7.69 -11.95 0.42
N GLU A 92 -6.52 -11.35 0.24
CA GLU A 92 -6.06 -10.23 1.06
C GLU A 92 -6.76 -8.91 0.70
N LEU A 93 -7.25 -8.78 -0.54
CA LEU A 93 -7.99 -7.60 -1.00
C LEU A 93 -9.37 -7.55 -0.37
N THR A 94 -9.63 -6.48 0.38
CA THR A 94 -10.94 -6.24 1.01
C THR A 94 -11.97 -5.83 -0.07
N PRO A 95 -13.26 -6.21 0.03
CA PRO A 95 -14.26 -5.89 -1.00
C PRO A 95 -14.39 -4.40 -1.33
N GLN A 96 -14.15 -3.51 -0.35
CA GLN A 96 -14.16 -2.06 -0.58
C GLN A 96 -13.07 -1.65 -1.58
N ILE A 97 -11.84 -2.12 -1.38
CA ILE A 97 -10.69 -1.85 -2.26
C ILE A 97 -10.97 -2.37 -3.66
N MET A 98 -11.52 -3.59 -3.75
CA MET A 98 -11.86 -4.19 -5.04
C MET A 98 -12.91 -3.36 -5.79
N THR A 99 -13.92 -2.85 -5.09
CA THR A 99 -14.94 -1.98 -5.69
C THR A 99 -14.31 -0.69 -6.21
N GLU A 100 -13.47 -0.03 -5.42
CA GLU A 100 -12.75 1.19 -5.81
C GLU A 100 -11.78 1.00 -6.97
N LEU A 101 -11.26 -0.22 -7.17
CA LEU A 101 -10.39 -0.55 -8.30
C LEU A 101 -11.20 -0.79 -9.57
N ILE A 102 -12.31 -1.52 -9.49
CA ILE A 102 -13.17 -1.82 -10.65
C ILE A 102 -13.83 -0.55 -11.18
N GLU A 103 -14.20 0.37 -10.29
CA GLU A 103 -14.72 1.69 -10.67
C GLU A 103 -13.66 2.62 -11.26
N SER A 104 -12.37 2.31 -11.08
CA SER A 104 -11.28 3.16 -11.55
C SER A 104 -11.13 3.05 -13.07
N PRO A 105 -11.21 4.15 -13.84
CA PRO A 105 -10.98 4.13 -15.29
C PRO A 105 -9.52 3.83 -15.65
N ASP A 106 -8.64 3.91 -14.66
CA ASP A 106 -7.20 3.71 -14.75
C ASP A 106 -6.79 2.23 -14.58
N LEU A 107 -7.75 1.34 -14.27
CA LEU A 107 -7.50 -0.09 -14.11
C LEU A 107 -7.08 -0.72 -15.44
N VAL A 108 -5.91 -1.34 -15.47
CA VAL A 108 -5.39 -1.97 -16.68
C VAL A 108 -6.01 -3.35 -16.85
N ALA A 109 -6.92 -3.46 -17.82
CA ALA A 109 -7.52 -4.73 -18.24
C ALA A 109 -6.72 -5.40 -19.36
N TRP A 110 -6.50 -6.72 -19.29
CA TRP A 110 -5.88 -7.46 -20.40
C TRP A 110 -6.94 -7.76 -21.46
N GLN A 111 -6.82 -7.15 -22.64
CA GLN A 111 -7.73 -7.29 -23.80
C GLN A 111 -9.15 -6.76 -23.59
N THR A 112 -9.88 -7.22 -22.57
CA THR A 112 -11.28 -6.85 -22.30
C THR A 112 -11.61 -6.90 -20.82
N GLU A 113 -12.65 -6.18 -20.41
CA GLU A 113 -13.22 -6.21 -19.05
C GLU A 113 -13.71 -7.62 -18.63
N PHE A 114 -13.93 -8.51 -19.61
CA PHE A 114 -14.27 -9.90 -19.35
C PHE A 114 -13.21 -10.63 -18.49
N CYS A 115 -11.93 -10.26 -18.60
CA CYS A 115 -10.87 -10.83 -17.78
C CYS A 115 -11.04 -10.49 -16.28
N ILE A 116 -11.63 -9.35 -15.95
CA ILE A 116 -11.92 -8.94 -14.57
C ILE A 116 -13.07 -9.79 -14.02
N TYR A 117 -14.13 -9.99 -14.81
CA TYR A 117 -15.23 -10.87 -14.43
C TYR A 117 -14.76 -12.30 -14.18
N MET A 118 -13.93 -12.85 -15.08
CA MET A 118 -13.38 -14.19 -14.94
C MET A 118 -12.51 -14.34 -13.68
N MET A 119 -11.72 -13.32 -13.33
CA MET A 119 -10.90 -13.31 -12.13
C MET A 119 -11.73 -13.33 -10.84
N LEU A 120 -12.86 -12.64 -10.79
CA LEU A 120 -13.70 -12.53 -9.58
C LEU A 120 -14.68 -13.69 -9.41
N ARG A 121 -14.94 -14.44 -10.48
CA ARG A 121 -15.90 -15.55 -10.46
C ARG A 121 -15.31 -16.84 -9.88
N GLU A 122 -13.99 -17.03 -10.05
CA GLU A 122 -13.23 -18.14 -9.45
C GLU A 122 -13.09 -17.94 -7.93
#